data_AF-A0A2V6KCC8-F1
#
_entry.id   AF-A0A2V6KCC8-F1
#
_cell.length_a   1.000
_cell.length_b   1.000
_cell.length_c   1.000
_cell.angle_alpha   90.00
_cell.angle_beta   90.00
_cell.angle_gamma   90.00
#
_symmetry.space_group_name_H-M   'P 1'
#
loop_
_entity.id
_entity.type
_entity.pdbx_description
1 polymer ?
#
loop_
_entity_poly.entity_id
_entity_poly.type
_entity_poly.pdbx_seq_one_letter_code
_entity_poly.pdbx_strand_id
1 'polypeptide(L)' 'DPKPARWYQLYKERPKDPWQSNYIYLCPGIKNPNGYDLYSAGPDRKPDTSDDDWGD' A
#
# COMPACT_ATOMS: atom_id res chain seq x y z
N ASP A 1 7.28 -14.52 -24.66
CA ASP A 1 7.47 -14.38 -23.19
C ASP A 1 6.60 -15.36 -22.45
N PRO A 2 7.11 -16.08 -21.44
CA PRO A 2 6.26 -16.96 -20.64
C PRO A 2 5.23 -16.11 -19.90
N LYS A 3 3.96 -16.19 -20.33
CA LYS A 3 2.86 -15.63 -19.56
C LYS A 3 2.71 -16.46 -18.29
N PRO A 4 2.71 -15.85 -17.10
CA PRO A 4 2.48 -16.56 -15.85
C PRO A 4 1.17 -17.35 -15.93
N ALA A 5 1.22 -18.65 -15.61
CA ALA A 5 0.09 -19.56 -15.79
C ALA A 5 -1.15 -19.22 -14.93
N ARG A 6 -0.98 -18.39 -13.89
CA ARG A 6 -2.03 -18.06 -12.89
C ARG A 6 -2.04 -16.59 -12.48
N TRP A 7 -1.60 -15.69 -13.35
CA TRP A 7 -1.73 -14.26 -13.06
C TRP A 7 -3.11 -13.76 -13.46
N TYR A 8 -3.79 -13.10 -12.52
CA TYR A 8 -5.07 -12.46 -12.74
C TYR A 8 -4.98 -11.01 -12.29
N GLN A 9 -5.34 -10.09 -13.17
CA GLN A 9 -5.46 -8.68 -12.82
C GLN A 9 -6.70 -8.50 -11.93
N LEU A 10 -6.48 -8.26 -10.63
CA LEU A 10 -7.57 -8.01 -9.69
C LEU A 10 -8.14 -6.60 -9.82
N TYR A 11 -7.28 -5.62 -10.08
CA TYR A 11 -7.67 -4.21 -10.20
C TYR A 11 -7.25 -3.63 -11.55
N LYS A 12 -8.18 -2.93 -12.21
CA LYS A 12 -7.91 -2.20 -13.46
C LYS A 12 -7.06 -0.95 -13.23
N GLU A 13 -7.26 -0.33 -12.07
CA GLU A 13 -6.60 0.90 -11.64
C GLU A 13 -6.07 0.72 -10.22
N ARG A 14 -5.18 1.63 -9.77
CA ARG A 14 -4.64 1.54 -8.41
C ARG A 14 -5.76 1.73 -7.39
N PRO A 15 -5.95 0.79 -6.44
CA PRO A 15 -6.92 0.99 -5.38
C PRO A 15 -6.50 2.21 -4.57
N LYS A 16 -7.47 3.07 -4.27
CA LYS A 16 -7.31 4.18 -3.35
C LYS A 16 -7.74 3.76 -1.95
N ASP A 17 -7.25 4.46 -0.96
CA ASP A 17 -7.73 4.35 0.40
C ASP A 17 -9.17 4.92 0.53
N PRO A 18 -9.83 4.75 1.69
CA PRO A 18 -11.14 5.34 1.96
C PRO A 18 -11.20 6.87 1.81
N TRP A 19 -10.05 7.56 1.88
CA TRP A 19 -9.92 9.02 1.79
C TRP A 19 -9.51 9.54 0.40
N GLN A 20 -9.55 8.66 -0.61
CA GLN A 20 -9.21 8.92 -2.02
C GLN A 20 -7.71 9.23 -2.28
N SER A 21 -6.84 8.84 -1.36
CA SER A 21 -5.38 8.90 -1.50
C SER A 21 -4.82 7.55 -1.98
N ASN A 22 -3.60 7.59 -2.54
CA ASN A 22 -2.90 6.37 -2.90
C ASN A 22 -2.24 5.76 -1.66
N TYR A 23 -2.22 4.42 -1.58
CA TYR A 23 -1.44 3.73 -0.55
C TYR A 23 0.05 4.03 -0.69
N ILE A 24 0.72 4.12 0.46
CA ILE A 24 2.15 4.36 0.56
C ILE A 24 2.84 3.01 0.70
N TYR A 25 3.83 2.78 -0.15
CA TYR A 25 4.65 1.58 -0.15
C TYR A 25 6.09 1.93 0.26
N LEU A 26 6.65 1.20 1.22
CA LEU A 26 8.02 1.34 1.69
C LEU A 26 8.73 -0.01 1.64
N CYS A 27 9.91 -0.06 1.03
CA CYS A 27 10.79 -1.23 1.03
C CYS A 27 12.25 -0.78 0.95
N PRO A 28 13.09 -1.04 1.97
CA PRO A 28 12.78 -1.78 3.21
C PRO A 28 11.74 -1.06 4.08
N GLY A 29 10.85 -1.82 4.72
CA GLY A 29 9.84 -1.28 5.63
C GLY A 29 10.46 -0.64 6.87
N ILE A 30 9.77 0.35 7.44
CA ILE A 30 10.09 0.94 8.76
C ILE A 30 9.59 -0.01 9.87
N LYS A 31 8.36 -0.51 9.74
CA LYS A 31 7.76 -1.49 10.66
C LYS A 31 8.24 -2.91 10.34
N ASN A 32 8.43 -3.23 9.06
CA ASN A 32 8.99 -4.50 8.61
C ASN A 32 10.35 -4.32 7.91
N PRO A 33 11.46 -4.20 8.66
CA PRO A 33 12.81 -3.99 8.09
C PRO A 33 13.26 -5.09 7.14
N ASN A 34 12.77 -6.31 7.33
CA ASN A 34 13.09 -7.48 6.50
C ASN A 34 12.13 -7.65 5.31
N GLY A 35 11.20 -6.72 5.12
CA GLY A 35 10.15 -6.81 4.12
C GLY A 35 9.75 -5.44 3.60
N TYR A 36 8.45 -5.26 3.40
CA TYR A 36 7.86 -4.02 2.94
C TYR A 36 6.72 -3.62 3.87
N ASP A 37 6.44 -2.32 3.90
CA ASP A 37 5.22 -1.79 4.51
C ASP A 37 4.31 -1.23 3.42
N LEU A 38 3.01 -1.44 3.58
CA LEU A 38 1.98 -0.87 2.74
C LEU A 38 0.89 -0.31 3.66
N TYR A 39 0.74 1.00 3.69
CA TYR A 39 -0.15 1.69 4.62
C TYR A 39 -0.89 2.86 3.97
N SER A 40 -1.95 3.31 4.63
CA SER A 40 -2.78 4.44 4.21
C SER A 40 -2.40 5.69 5.00
N ALA A 41 -2.34 6.84 4.33
CA ALA A 41 -2.01 8.14 4.91
C ALA A 41 -3.11 8.73 5.82
N GLY A 42 -4.07 7.91 6.24
CA GLY A 42 -5.23 8.31 7.02
C GLY A 42 -6.11 9.43 6.41
N PRO A 43 -7.03 9.98 7.22
CA PRO A 43 -7.86 11.13 6.88
C PRO A 43 -7.06 12.40 6.54
N ASP A 44 -5.90 12.60 7.16
CA ASP A 44 -5.13 13.83 7.02
C ASP A 44 -4.31 13.89 5.72
N ARG A 45 -4.20 12.74 5.02
CA ARG A 45 -3.47 12.53 3.77
C ARG A 45 -1.98 12.81 3.88
N LYS A 46 -1.41 12.78 5.08
CA LYS A 46 0.01 13.01 5.32
C LYS A 46 0.66 11.70 5.73
N PRO A 47 1.70 11.26 5.02
CA PRO A 47 2.49 10.12 5.46
C PRO A 47 3.23 10.45 6.76
N ASP A 48 3.44 9.42 7.58
CA ASP A 48 4.23 9.43 8.83
C ASP A 48 3.56 10.19 9.98
N THR A 49 2.23 10.11 10.05
CA THR A 49 1.41 10.73 11.10
C THR A 49 0.73 9.69 11.98
N SER A 50 0.21 10.12 13.12
CA SER A 50 -0.42 9.21 14.09
C SER A 50 -1.73 8.58 13.61
N ASP A 51 -2.32 9.11 12.54
CA ASP A 51 -3.55 8.58 11.91
C ASP A 51 -3.29 7.65 10.71
N ASP A 52 -2.02 7.38 10.40
CA ASP A 52 -1.64 6.38 9.41
C ASP A 52 -2.20 5.00 9.81
N ASP A 53 -2.95 4.40 8.89
CA ASP A 53 -3.46 3.04 9.05
C ASP A 53 -2.48 2.07 8.40
N TRP A 54 -1.68 1.41 9.23
CA TRP A 54 -0.68 0.42 8.84
C TRP A 54 -1.28 -0.95 8.53
N GLY A 55 -2.59 -1.16 8.76
CA GLY A 55 -3.28 -2.42 8.59
C GLY A 55 -2.75 -3.50 9.54
N ASP A 56 -3.34 -3.61 10.74
CA ASP A 56 -3.20 -4.81 11.59
C ASP A 56 -4.02 -5.99 11.03
#